data_AF-A0A9D5EIZ4-F1
#
_entry.id   AF-A0A9D5EIZ4-F1
#
_cell.length_a   1.000
_cell.length_b   1.000
_cell.length_c   1.000
_cell.angle_alpha   90.00
_cell.angle_beta   90.00
_cell.angle_gamma   90.00
#
_symmetry.space_group_name_H-M   'P 1'
#
loop_
_entity.id
_entity.type
_entity.pdbx_description
1 polymer ?
#
loop_
_entity_poly.entity_id
_entity_poly.type
_entity_poly.pdbx_seq_one_letter_code
_entity_poly.pdbx_strand_id
1 'polypeptide(L)'
;MTLLIVLVLVTLVLFTMFLGGGLIAQGYLYQSPAERLPLRALAAAALVGLFLTMWVWIDQKNPRKYDTFFEFAPYETKTFDDMEAIRWVSPDGSKLQVDPSGNPVEVVVKFKRGVGEKKNIFLDDAGEPFQLNSSGKTGVSYMTAAIKMKPAPDLEAIRFDAQLTKDKRTYVNSPDGRKFIEERGSRYVNADQLGVVYVPTTGTVIVALFINFVHFVVWFVAFWLILQFSRGHSAIMAGSFGLITMLLVLPLLFGPNRKPKTPEEAPKVATRTILEPTTCTERV
;
A
#
# COMPACT_ATOMS: atom_id res chain seq x y z
N MET A 1 -10.78 -23.62 7.93
CA MET A 1 -12.23 -23.87 7.76
C MET A 1 -12.88 -22.88 6.80
N THR A 2 -12.57 -21.58 6.89
CA THR A 2 -13.20 -20.52 6.07
C THR A 2 -13.06 -20.69 4.55
N LEU A 3 -11.88 -21.09 4.04
CA LEU A 3 -11.65 -21.20 2.59
C LEU A 3 -12.47 -22.30 1.91
N LEU A 4 -12.68 -23.44 2.58
CA LEU A 4 -13.50 -24.53 2.03
C LEU A 4 -14.97 -24.09 1.90
N ILE A 5 -15.47 -23.36 2.90
CA ILE A 5 -16.84 -22.81 2.88
C ILE A 5 -16.96 -21.79 1.74
N VAL A 6 -15.98 -20.89 1.59
CA VAL A 6 -15.92 -19.94 0.46
C VAL A 6 -15.95 -20.69 -0.87
N LEU A 7 -15.12 -21.72 -1.04
CA LEU A 7 -15.08 -22.51 -2.27
C LEU A 7 -16.44 -23.13 -2.60
N VAL A 8 -17.06 -23.83 -1.64
CA VAL A 8 -18.34 -24.52 -1.85
C VAL A 8 -19.44 -23.51 -2.19
N LEU A 9 -19.55 -22.41 -1.45
CA LEU A 9 -20.57 -21.39 -1.68
C LEU A 9 -20.38 -20.68 -3.03
N VAL A 10 -19.16 -20.25 -3.34
CA VAL A 10 -18.84 -19.58 -4.61
C VAL A 10 -19.10 -20.52 -5.78
N THR A 11 -18.68 -21.78 -5.71
CA THR A 11 -18.94 -22.77 -6.77
C THR A 11 -20.44 -23.03 -6.93
N LEU A 12 -21.22 -23.12 -5.85
CA LEU A 12 -22.68 -23.32 -5.94
C LEU A 12 -23.39 -22.13 -6.61
N VAL A 13 -23.01 -20.91 -6.26
CA VAL A 13 -23.55 -19.69 -6.87
C VAL A 13 -23.17 -19.62 -8.36
N LEU A 14 -21.90 -19.85 -8.68
CA LEU A 14 -21.42 -19.86 -10.07
C LEU A 14 -22.06 -20.98 -10.89
N PHE A 15 -22.30 -22.14 -10.30
CA PHE A 15 -22.98 -23.25 -10.98
C PHE A 15 -24.40 -22.87 -11.39
N THR A 16 -25.17 -22.31 -10.46
CA THR A 16 -26.53 -21.83 -10.74
C THR A 16 -26.51 -20.77 -11.84
N MET A 17 -25.57 -19.84 -11.76
CA MET A 17 -25.40 -18.76 -12.74
C MET A 17 -25.01 -19.29 -14.13
N PHE A 18 -24.05 -20.22 -14.23
CA PHE A 18 -23.62 -20.79 -15.50
C PHE A 18 -24.67 -21.71 -16.11
N LEU A 19 -25.40 -22.47 -15.30
CA LEU A 19 -26.45 -23.33 -15.79
C LEU A 19 -27.64 -22.50 -16.29
N GLY A 20 -28.17 -21.62 -15.46
CA GLY A 20 -29.32 -20.78 -15.81
C GLY A 20 -28.99 -19.76 -16.91
N GLY A 21 -27.91 -19.00 -16.73
CA GLY A 21 -27.45 -18.03 -17.72
C GLY A 21 -27.00 -18.70 -19.02
N GLY A 22 -26.37 -19.88 -18.93
CA GLY A 22 -25.99 -20.67 -20.10
C GLY A 22 -27.20 -21.12 -20.91
N LEU A 23 -28.27 -21.62 -20.27
CA LEU A 23 -29.52 -22.00 -20.96
C LEU A 23 -30.14 -20.81 -21.69
N ILE A 24 -30.25 -19.66 -21.03
CA ILE A 24 -30.84 -18.44 -21.62
C ILE A 24 -29.97 -17.93 -22.78
N ALA A 25 -28.67 -17.77 -22.54
CA ALA A 25 -27.75 -17.25 -23.55
C ALA A 25 -27.63 -18.19 -24.75
N GLN A 26 -27.57 -19.51 -24.53
CA GLN A 26 -27.52 -20.47 -25.63
C GLN A 26 -28.83 -20.51 -26.41
N GLY A 27 -29.99 -20.46 -25.74
CA GLY A 27 -31.29 -20.41 -26.41
C GLY A 27 -31.52 -19.13 -27.22
N TYR A 28 -30.93 -18.01 -26.80
CA TYR A 28 -31.07 -16.74 -27.52
C TYR A 28 -30.05 -16.55 -28.65
N LEU A 29 -28.78 -16.94 -28.41
CA LEU A 29 -27.67 -16.66 -29.33
C LEU A 29 -27.34 -17.83 -30.28
N TYR A 30 -27.79 -19.05 -29.98
CA TYR A 30 -27.43 -20.27 -30.72
C TYR A 30 -28.67 -21.12 -31.00
N GLN A 31 -28.58 -21.98 -32.02
CA GLN A 31 -29.70 -22.81 -32.46
C GLN A 31 -29.93 -24.04 -31.58
N SER A 32 -28.90 -24.51 -30.87
CA SER A 32 -28.99 -25.65 -29.97
C SER A 32 -28.15 -25.44 -28.71
N PRO A 33 -28.67 -25.80 -27.52
CA PRO A 33 -27.86 -25.84 -26.30
C PRO A 33 -26.71 -26.83 -26.44
N ALA A 34 -25.58 -26.51 -25.81
CA ALA A 34 -24.44 -27.39 -25.77
C ALA A 34 -24.78 -28.70 -25.04
N GLU A 35 -24.28 -29.81 -25.57
CA GLU A 35 -24.49 -31.12 -24.95
C GLU A 35 -23.94 -31.17 -23.52
N ARG A 36 -24.67 -31.83 -22.61
CA ARG A 36 -24.27 -32.01 -21.20
C ARG A 36 -24.01 -30.69 -20.46
N LEU A 37 -24.81 -29.66 -20.78
CA LEU A 37 -24.69 -28.33 -20.17
C LEU A 37 -24.60 -28.34 -18.63
N PRO A 38 -25.34 -29.16 -17.86
CA PRO A 38 -25.18 -29.21 -16.40
C PRO A 38 -23.76 -29.60 -15.96
N LEU A 39 -23.17 -30.64 -16.55
CA LEU A 39 -21.83 -31.08 -16.18
C LEU A 39 -20.77 -30.03 -16.55
N ARG A 40 -20.97 -29.34 -17.68
CA ARG A 40 -20.10 -28.26 -18.12
C ARG A 40 -20.22 -27.03 -17.24
N ALA A 41 -21.43 -26.63 -16.88
CA ALA A 41 -21.67 -25.55 -15.93
C ALA A 41 -20.99 -25.85 -14.59
N LEU A 42 -21.04 -27.10 -14.11
CA LEU A 42 -20.35 -27.52 -12.90
C LEU A 42 -18.82 -27.42 -13.05
N ALA A 43 -18.26 -27.89 -14.16
CA ALA A 43 -16.83 -27.79 -14.44
C ALA A 43 -16.35 -26.33 -14.53
N ALA A 44 -17.13 -25.46 -15.19
CA ALA A 44 -16.85 -24.02 -15.26
C ALA A 44 -16.91 -23.35 -13.88
N ALA A 45 -17.94 -23.68 -13.09
CA ALA A 45 -18.09 -23.17 -11.73
C ALA A 45 -16.96 -23.63 -10.80
N ALA A 46 -16.52 -24.87 -10.92
CA ALA A 46 -15.40 -25.40 -10.16
C ALA A 46 -14.09 -24.71 -10.56
N LEU A 47 -13.83 -24.53 -11.86
CA LEU A 47 -12.64 -23.86 -12.36
C LEU A 47 -12.52 -22.42 -11.82
N VAL A 48 -13.58 -21.61 -12.00
CA VAL A 48 -13.59 -20.22 -11.53
C VAL A 48 -13.59 -20.16 -10.00
N GLY A 49 -14.37 -21.00 -9.33
CA GLY A 49 -14.45 -21.03 -7.86
C GLY A 49 -13.12 -21.40 -7.20
N LEU A 50 -12.38 -22.36 -7.77
CA LEU A 50 -11.03 -22.72 -7.30
C LEU A 50 -10.05 -21.56 -7.46
N PHE A 51 -10.08 -20.89 -8.62
CA PHE A 51 -9.23 -19.72 -8.86
C PHE A 51 -9.52 -18.59 -7.86
N LEU A 52 -10.79 -18.24 -7.66
CA LEU A 52 -11.17 -17.20 -6.69
C LEU A 52 -10.78 -17.59 -5.27
N THR A 53 -10.98 -18.84 -4.86
CA THR A 53 -10.58 -19.33 -3.54
C THR A 53 -9.05 -19.26 -3.36
N MET A 54 -8.29 -19.62 -4.38
CA MET A 54 -6.83 -19.47 -4.38
C MET A 54 -6.42 -18.00 -4.24
N TRP A 55 -7.09 -17.07 -4.90
CA TRP A 55 -6.83 -15.65 -4.74
C TRP A 55 -7.18 -15.15 -3.33
N VAL A 56 -8.31 -15.57 -2.74
CA VAL A 56 -8.64 -15.26 -1.34
C VAL A 56 -7.56 -15.79 -0.40
N TRP A 57 -7.04 -16.99 -0.63
CA TRP A 57 -5.94 -17.54 0.16
C TRP A 57 -4.64 -16.73 0.03
N ILE A 58 -4.34 -16.21 -1.17
CA ILE A 58 -3.19 -15.31 -1.39
C ILE A 58 -3.37 -14.01 -0.61
N ASP A 59 -4.56 -13.38 -0.66
CA ASP A 59 -4.89 -12.15 0.09
C ASP A 59 -4.85 -12.40 1.61
N GLN A 60 -5.30 -13.56 2.10
CA GLN A 60 -5.17 -13.92 3.52
C GLN A 60 -3.72 -13.94 4.01
N LYS A 61 -2.79 -14.42 3.19
CA LYS A 61 -1.37 -14.48 3.53
C LYS A 61 -0.65 -13.14 3.36
N ASN A 62 -1.08 -12.34 2.39
CA ASN A 62 -0.48 -11.04 2.07
C ASN A 62 -1.59 -10.00 1.85
N PRO A 63 -2.26 -9.54 2.92
CA PRO A 63 -3.42 -8.64 2.79
C PRO A 63 -3.05 -7.38 2.02
N ARG A 64 -3.90 -6.99 1.05
CA ARG A 64 -3.75 -5.78 0.21
C ARG A 64 -2.53 -5.76 -0.73
N LYS A 65 -1.72 -6.83 -0.75
CA LYS A 65 -0.51 -6.87 -1.59
C LYS A 65 -0.83 -7.20 -3.05
N TYR A 66 -1.77 -8.11 -3.28
CA TYR A 66 -2.14 -8.62 -4.61
C TYR A 66 -3.60 -8.32 -4.92
N ASP A 67 -3.93 -7.03 -4.91
CA ASP A 67 -5.30 -6.55 -5.07
C ASP A 67 -5.77 -6.56 -6.53
N THR A 68 -7.05 -6.22 -6.73
CA THR A 68 -7.61 -5.97 -8.06
C THR A 68 -6.97 -4.74 -8.71
N PHE A 69 -7.06 -4.61 -10.03
CA PHE A 69 -6.55 -3.45 -10.77
C PHE A 69 -6.99 -2.08 -10.21
N PHE A 70 -8.17 -2.02 -9.58
CA PHE A 70 -8.77 -0.78 -9.10
C PHE A 70 -8.34 -0.40 -7.68
N GLU A 71 -7.93 -1.39 -6.87
CA GLU A 71 -7.49 -1.17 -5.48
C GLU A 71 -5.98 -1.34 -5.30
N PHE A 72 -5.26 -1.68 -6.37
CA PHE A 72 -3.83 -1.95 -6.34
C PHE A 72 -3.01 -0.70 -6.01
N ALA A 73 -2.23 -0.76 -4.93
CA ALA A 73 -1.22 0.25 -4.61
C ALA A 73 0.18 -0.26 -5.04
N PRO A 74 0.92 0.46 -5.92
CA PRO A 74 2.25 0.05 -6.38
C PRO A 74 3.35 0.19 -5.31
N TYR A 75 2.97 0.49 -4.08
CA TYR A 75 3.85 0.80 -2.96
C TYR A 75 3.41 0.07 -1.69
N GLU A 76 4.37 -0.30 -0.86
CA GLU A 76 4.17 -0.74 0.51
C GLU A 76 4.38 0.45 1.44
N THR A 77 3.52 0.61 2.45
CA THR A 77 3.67 1.66 3.46
C THR A 77 4.36 1.11 4.70
N LYS A 78 5.38 1.81 5.20
CA LYS A 78 6.04 1.51 6.47
C LYS A 78 5.94 2.72 7.39
N THR A 79 5.50 2.52 8.62
CA THR A 79 5.40 3.59 9.61
C THR A 79 6.69 3.74 10.40
N PHE A 80 7.01 4.96 10.81
CA PHE A 80 8.12 5.26 11.72
C PHE A 80 7.68 6.30 12.75
N ASP A 81 8.29 6.26 13.94
CA ASP A 81 7.92 7.11 15.06
C ASP A 81 8.98 8.18 15.38
N ASP A 82 10.22 7.96 14.98
CA ASP A 82 11.32 8.90 15.17
C ASP A 82 11.85 9.39 13.82
N MET A 83 12.11 10.69 13.71
CA MET A 83 12.78 11.27 12.56
C MET A 83 13.66 12.46 12.96
N GLU A 84 14.66 12.75 12.14
CA GLU A 84 15.50 13.94 12.26
C GLU A 84 15.26 14.83 11.05
N ALA A 85 14.77 16.04 11.27
CA ALA A 85 14.63 17.02 10.22
C ALA A 85 15.95 17.76 10.03
N ILE A 86 16.43 17.81 8.79
CA ILE A 86 17.58 18.61 8.41
C ILE A 86 17.05 19.93 7.87
N ARG A 87 17.36 21.02 8.57
CA ARG A 87 16.85 22.35 8.28
C ARG A 87 17.96 23.26 7.78
N TRP A 88 17.70 24.00 6.72
CA TRP A 88 18.51 25.15 6.32
C TRP A 88 17.96 26.39 7.01
N VAL A 89 18.85 27.12 7.67
CA VAL A 89 18.49 28.28 8.50
C VAL A 89 18.72 29.58 7.74
N SER A 90 17.83 30.54 7.94
CA SER A 90 17.86 31.89 7.40
C SER A 90 17.68 32.88 8.56
N PRO A 91 18.79 33.44 9.10
CA PRO A 91 18.73 34.32 10.27
C PRO A 91 17.80 35.52 10.07
N ASP A 92 17.82 36.12 8.87
CA ASP A 92 17.06 37.33 8.53
C ASP A 92 15.80 37.03 7.68
N GLY A 93 15.42 35.75 7.55
CA GLY A 93 14.33 35.31 6.67
C GLY A 93 14.62 35.44 5.16
N SER A 94 15.66 36.17 4.76
CA SER A 94 15.92 36.56 3.37
C SER A 94 17.03 35.77 2.69
N LYS A 95 18.05 35.30 3.43
CA LYS A 95 19.22 34.58 2.87
C LYS A 95 19.54 33.37 3.72
N LEU A 96 19.71 32.23 3.05
CA LEU A 96 20.19 31.00 3.69
C LEU A 96 21.59 31.24 4.22
N GLN A 97 21.84 30.77 5.45
CA GLN A 97 23.17 30.72 6.00
C GLN A 97 23.97 29.67 5.22
N VAL A 98 25.14 30.07 4.73
CA VAL A 98 26.04 29.19 3.98
C VAL A 98 27.37 29.02 4.71
N ASP A 99 27.99 27.87 4.55
CA ASP A 99 29.32 27.56 5.04
C ASP A 99 30.41 28.26 4.18
N PRO A 100 31.70 28.19 4.56
CA PRO A 100 32.79 28.76 3.76
C PRO A 100 32.93 28.18 2.34
N SER A 101 32.32 27.02 2.08
CA SER A 101 32.28 26.35 0.77
C SER A 101 31.06 26.75 -0.07
N GLY A 102 30.16 27.59 0.48
CA GLY A 102 28.95 28.05 -0.18
C GLY A 102 27.76 27.08 -0.08
N ASN A 103 27.85 26.01 0.71
CA ASN A 103 26.74 25.10 0.94
C ASN A 103 25.85 25.61 2.08
N PRO A 104 24.52 25.39 2.03
CA PRO A 104 23.63 25.75 3.13
C PRO A 104 24.03 25.04 4.44
N VAL A 105 24.04 25.78 5.55
CA VAL A 105 24.30 25.22 6.88
C VAL A 105 23.12 24.34 7.29
N GLU A 106 23.41 23.06 7.57
CA GLU A 106 22.43 22.07 7.98
C GLU A 106 22.32 22.00 9.50
N VAL A 107 21.13 22.27 10.03
CA VAL A 107 20.79 22.08 11.45
C VAL A 107 19.89 20.86 11.59
N VAL A 108 20.30 19.90 12.40
CA VAL A 108 19.54 18.67 12.64
C VAL A 108 18.67 18.85 13.87
N VAL A 109 17.36 18.64 13.72
CA VAL A 109 16.38 18.72 14.82
C VAL A 109 15.65 17.38 14.90
N LYS A 110 15.63 16.78 16.10
CA LYS A 110 14.98 15.49 16.34
C LYS A 110 13.50 15.68 16.60
N PHE A 111 12.70 14.78 16.05
CA PHE A 111 11.26 14.74 16.19
C PHE A 111 10.81 13.35 16.57
N LYS A 112 9.82 13.27 17.45
CA LYS A 112 9.14 12.03 17.84
C LYS A 112 7.65 12.15 17.58
N ARG A 113 7.02 11.04 17.20
CA ARG A 113 5.58 10.96 17.04
C ARG A 113 4.92 11.16 18.41
N GLY A 114 3.93 12.05 18.46
CA GLY A 114 3.14 12.29 19.67
C GLY A 114 2.37 11.03 20.11
N VAL A 115 1.89 11.05 21.34
CA VAL A 115 1.06 9.96 21.91
C VAL A 115 -0.37 10.48 22.15
N GLY A 116 -1.36 9.60 22.15
CA GLY A 116 -2.76 9.95 22.42
C GLY A 116 -3.40 10.78 21.30
N GLU A 117 -4.00 11.92 21.66
CA GLU A 117 -4.66 12.82 20.69
C GLU A 117 -3.70 13.41 19.65
N LYS A 118 -2.39 13.48 19.98
CA LYS A 118 -1.35 14.01 19.10
C LYS A 118 -0.62 12.95 18.27
N LYS A 119 -1.14 11.73 18.14
CA LYS A 119 -0.48 10.60 17.45
C LYS A 119 -0.10 10.81 15.97
N ASN A 120 -0.70 11.82 15.33
CA ASN A 120 -0.42 12.17 13.94
C ASN A 120 0.53 13.36 13.79
N ILE A 121 1.03 13.90 14.91
CA ILE A 121 1.89 15.07 14.95
C ILE A 121 3.27 14.63 15.42
N PHE A 122 4.32 15.10 14.75
CA PHE A 122 5.69 14.97 15.21
C PHE A 122 6.07 16.18 16.03
N LEU A 123 6.61 15.97 17.23
CA LEU A 123 7.01 17.02 18.17
C LEU A 123 8.52 16.96 18.37
N ASP A 124 9.17 18.11 18.45
CA ASP A 124 10.57 18.18 18.87
C ASP A 124 10.72 18.07 20.39
N ASP A 125 11.96 18.14 20.87
CA ASP A 125 12.28 18.07 22.31
C ASP A 125 11.66 19.25 23.11
N ALA A 126 11.30 20.36 22.45
CA ALA A 126 10.60 21.49 23.04
C ALA A 126 9.07 21.36 22.99
N GLY A 127 8.54 20.29 22.38
CA GLY A 127 7.11 20.07 22.21
C GLY A 127 6.48 20.88 21.07
N GLU A 128 7.29 21.50 20.21
CA GLU A 128 6.82 22.25 19.06
C GLU A 128 6.55 21.29 17.88
N PRO A 129 5.43 21.46 17.16
CA PRO A 129 5.08 20.57 16.06
C PRO A 129 6.02 20.75 14.87
N PHE A 130 6.26 19.66 14.16
CA PHE A 130 7.00 19.69 12.91
C PHE A 130 6.32 20.64 11.93
N GLN A 131 7.12 21.55 11.40
CA GLN A 131 6.74 22.46 10.33
C GLN A 131 7.78 22.33 9.22
N LEU A 132 7.30 22.30 7.98
CA LEU A 132 8.15 22.27 6.80
C LEU A 132 8.99 23.55 6.73
N ASN A 133 8.31 24.68 6.84
CA ASN A 133 8.88 26.02 6.84
C ASN A 133 8.26 26.78 8.00
N SER A 134 9.06 27.56 8.71
CA SER A 134 8.57 28.44 9.76
C SER A 134 9.43 29.69 9.81
N SER A 135 8.79 30.83 10.07
CA SER A 135 9.48 31.99 10.62
C SER A 135 9.35 31.86 12.13
N GLY A 136 10.42 31.38 12.79
CA GLY A 136 10.39 31.13 14.21
C GLY A 136 10.03 32.39 15.00
N LYS A 137 9.46 32.24 16.19
CA LYS A 137 9.15 33.37 17.10
C LYS A 137 10.38 34.22 17.43
N THR A 138 11.58 33.63 17.28
CA THR A 138 12.89 34.26 17.48
C THR A 138 13.37 35.07 16.26
N GLY A 139 12.56 35.20 15.20
CA GLY A 139 12.93 35.85 13.94
C GLY A 139 13.74 34.96 12.99
N VAL A 140 14.27 33.85 13.48
CA VAL A 140 15.01 32.88 12.68
C VAL A 140 14.04 32.07 11.83
N SER A 141 14.14 32.22 10.51
CA SER A 141 13.39 31.39 9.58
C SER A 141 14.16 30.12 9.26
N TYR A 142 13.45 29.03 9.00
CA TYR A 142 14.06 27.79 8.52
C TYR A 142 13.20 27.11 7.46
N MET A 143 13.87 26.29 6.66
CA MET A 143 13.27 25.41 5.66
C MET A 143 13.81 24.00 5.88
N THR A 144 12.93 23.01 5.98
CA THR A 144 13.34 21.61 6.07
C THR A 144 13.85 21.16 4.70
N ALA A 145 15.13 20.81 4.58
CA ALA A 145 15.75 20.38 3.34
C ALA A 145 15.72 18.86 3.15
N ALA A 146 15.74 18.12 4.26
CA ALA A 146 15.66 16.66 4.23
C ALA A 146 15.08 16.12 5.53
N ILE A 147 14.67 14.86 5.50
CA ILE A 147 14.29 14.08 6.68
C ILE A 147 15.17 12.84 6.74
N LYS A 148 15.78 12.58 7.88
CA LYS A 148 16.44 11.31 8.19
C LYS A 148 15.54 10.49 9.08
N MET A 149 15.42 9.20 8.80
CA MET A 149 14.69 8.28 9.68
C MET A 149 15.36 6.92 9.73
N LYS A 150 15.16 6.23 10.84
CA LYS A 150 15.63 4.86 11.01
C LYS A 150 14.46 3.90 10.76
N PRO A 151 14.49 3.09 9.68
CA PRO A 151 13.41 2.16 9.39
C PRO A 151 13.35 1.00 10.40
N ALA A 152 14.46 0.72 11.09
CA ALA A 152 14.55 -0.19 12.23
C ALA A 152 15.61 0.33 13.21
N PRO A 153 15.55 -0.03 14.51
CA PRO A 153 16.49 0.45 15.53
C PRO A 153 17.96 0.19 15.19
N ASP A 154 18.22 -0.92 14.51
CA ASP A 154 19.57 -1.42 14.20
C ASP A 154 20.07 -0.98 12.82
N LEU A 155 19.24 -0.29 12.03
CA LEU A 155 19.61 0.19 10.69
C LEU A 155 20.07 1.65 10.72
N GLU A 156 20.99 1.98 9.83
CA GLU A 156 21.44 3.36 9.63
C GLU A 156 20.28 4.26 9.21
N ALA A 157 20.36 5.54 9.61
CA ALA A 157 19.34 6.51 9.25
C ALA A 157 19.41 6.81 7.74
N ILE A 158 18.29 6.62 7.06
CA ILE A 158 18.17 6.88 5.63
C ILE A 158 17.74 8.34 5.45
N ARG A 159 18.45 9.09 4.59
CA ARG A 159 18.16 10.49 4.25
C ARG A 159 17.19 10.56 3.07
N PHE A 160 16.14 11.37 3.23
CA PHE A 160 15.14 11.67 2.23
C PHE A 160 15.20 13.18 1.96
N ASP A 161 15.70 13.54 0.79
CA ASP A 161 15.86 14.94 0.39
C ASP A 161 14.55 15.49 -0.17
N ALA A 162 14.27 16.74 0.18
CA ALA A 162 13.14 17.45 -0.37
C ALA A 162 13.32 17.67 -1.88
N GLN A 163 12.27 17.39 -2.66
CA GLN A 163 12.25 17.83 -4.05
C GLN A 163 12.05 19.35 -4.13
N LEU A 164 13.15 20.07 -4.28
CA LEU A 164 13.15 21.51 -4.53
C LEU A 164 13.20 21.75 -6.05
N THR A 165 12.23 22.49 -6.58
CA THR A 165 12.24 22.93 -7.98
C THR A 165 13.34 23.97 -8.18
N LYS A 166 14.25 23.75 -9.15
CA LYS A 166 15.43 24.62 -9.39
C LYS A 166 15.09 26.10 -9.62
N ASP A 167 13.89 26.37 -10.13
CA ASP A 167 13.55 27.68 -10.71
C ASP A 167 13.10 28.72 -9.67
N LYS A 168 12.68 28.28 -8.49
CA LYS A 168 12.26 29.15 -7.40
C LYS A 168 12.70 28.45 -6.12
N ARG A 169 13.61 29.05 -5.33
CA ARG A 169 14.10 28.55 -4.02
C ARG A 169 12.99 28.49 -2.96
N THR A 170 11.84 27.99 -3.36
CA THR A 170 10.57 28.05 -2.68
C THR A 170 9.96 26.67 -2.87
N TYR A 171 9.52 26.06 -1.76
CA TYR A 171 8.65 24.88 -1.78
C TYR A 171 7.32 25.25 -2.44
N VAL A 172 7.26 25.28 -3.77
CA VAL A 172 6.05 25.69 -4.48
C VAL A 172 5.66 24.59 -5.46
N ASN A 173 4.50 24.00 -5.14
CA ASN A 173 3.57 23.30 -6.03
C ASN A 173 4.22 22.41 -7.09
N SER A 174 4.91 21.35 -6.65
CA SER A 174 4.90 20.16 -7.51
C SER A 174 3.45 19.68 -7.63
N PRO A 175 2.93 19.37 -8.83
CA PRO A 175 1.60 18.77 -9.01
C PRO A 175 1.41 17.54 -8.12
N ASP A 176 2.51 16.85 -7.81
CA ASP A 176 2.55 15.65 -6.99
C ASP A 176 2.57 15.90 -5.48
N GLY A 177 2.46 17.16 -5.05
CA GLY A 177 2.56 17.56 -3.65
C GLY A 177 4.01 17.62 -3.14
N ARG A 178 4.17 17.84 -1.83
CA ARG A 178 5.48 17.99 -1.20
C ARG A 178 6.01 16.61 -0.79
N LYS A 179 7.09 16.16 -1.44
CA LYS A 179 7.70 14.84 -1.23
C LYS A 179 9.16 14.95 -0.83
N PHE A 180 9.57 14.05 0.07
CA PHE A 180 10.97 13.77 0.38
C PHE A 180 11.35 12.43 -0.25
N ILE A 181 12.41 12.39 -1.05
CA ILE A 181 12.83 11.19 -1.80
C ILE A 181 14.18 10.71 -1.30
N GLU A 182 14.32 9.40 -1.15
CA GLU A 182 15.58 8.75 -0.77
C GLU A 182 16.70 9.09 -1.76
N GLU A 183 17.85 9.57 -1.27
CA GLU A 183 18.97 10.08 -2.09
C GLU A 183 19.43 9.08 -3.18
N ARG A 184 19.39 7.77 -2.87
CA ARG A 184 19.85 6.69 -3.75
C ARG A 184 18.78 5.65 -4.04
N GLY A 185 17.51 6.00 -3.86
CA GLY A 185 16.41 5.04 -3.93
C GLY A 185 15.14 5.60 -4.55
N SER A 186 14.11 4.76 -4.57
CA SER A 186 12.79 5.09 -5.08
C SER A 186 11.77 5.30 -3.96
N ARG A 187 12.19 5.16 -2.69
CA ARG A 187 11.32 5.38 -1.54
C ARG A 187 11.08 6.85 -1.32
N TYR A 188 9.90 7.20 -0.82
CA TYR A 188 9.56 8.59 -0.53
C TYR A 188 8.67 8.72 0.70
N VAL A 189 8.65 9.93 1.25
CA VAL A 189 7.76 10.37 2.35
C VAL A 189 6.94 11.55 1.84
N ASN A 190 5.63 11.47 1.97
CA ASN A 190 4.76 12.61 1.69
C ASN A 190 4.77 13.56 2.90
N ALA A 191 4.97 14.85 2.65
CA ALA A 191 5.04 15.84 3.72
C ALA A 191 3.69 16.05 4.42
N ASP A 192 2.57 15.73 3.76
CA ASP A 192 1.23 15.82 4.35
C ASP A 192 0.87 14.57 5.18
N GLN A 193 1.65 13.49 5.06
CA GLN A 193 1.51 12.23 5.82
C GLN A 193 2.87 11.81 6.39
N LEU A 194 3.38 12.65 7.30
CA LEU A 194 4.62 12.35 8.01
C LEU A 194 4.49 11.06 8.82
N GLY A 195 5.62 10.36 8.94
CA GLY A 195 5.64 9.08 9.64
C GLY A 195 5.25 7.88 8.79
N VAL A 196 5.09 8.05 7.47
CA VAL A 196 4.85 6.95 6.52
C VAL A 196 5.85 7.01 5.37
N VAL A 197 6.60 5.92 5.18
CA VAL A 197 7.47 5.69 4.03
C VAL A 197 6.71 4.88 2.99
N TYR A 198 6.73 5.34 1.76
CA TYR A 198 6.22 4.59 0.61
C TYR A 198 7.40 3.88 -0.06
N VAL A 199 7.35 2.56 -0.14
CA VAL A 199 8.37 1.71 -0.74
C VAL A 199 7.80 1.11 -2.02
N PRO A 200 8.27 1.51 -3.21
CA PRO A 200 7.82 0.90 -4.46
C PRO A 200 8.12 -0.59 -4.49
N THR A 201 7.16 -1.41 -4.94
CA THR A 201 7.30 -2.86 -4.98
C THR A 201 7.09 -3.42 -6.39
N THR A 202 8.08 -3.23 -7.28
CA THR A 202 7.99 -3.68 -8.69
C THR A 202 7.62 -5.17 -8.83
N GLY A 203 8.19 -6.04 -7.99
CA GLY A 203 7.85 -7.47 -8.01
C GLY A 203 6.39 -7.74 -7.64
N THR A 204 5.85 -7.00 -6.67
CA THR A 204 4.42 -7.08 -6.30
C THR A 204 3.53 -6.63 -7.44
N VAL A 205 3.88 -5.54 -8.12
CA VAL A 205 3.16 -5.03 -9.30
C VAL A 205 3.06 -6.12 -10.37
N ILE A 206 4.18 -6.73 -10.75
CA ILE A 206 4.21 -7.78 -11.79
C ILE A 206 3.31 -8.97 -11.42
N VAL A 207 3.41 -9.45 -10.18
CA VAL A 207 2.59 -10.58 -9.72
C VAL A 207 1.11 -10.21 -9.66
N ALA A 208 0.76 -9.02 -9.17
CA ALA A 208 -0.61 -8.55 -9.13
C ALA A 208 -1.20 -8.46 -10.55
N LEU A 209 -0.47 -7.85 -11.50
CA LEU A 209 -0.87 -7.79 -12.91
C LEU A 209 -1.07 -9.19 -13.49
N PHE A 210 -0.18 -10.13 -13.19
CA PHE A 210 -0.28 -11.51 -13.65
C PHE A 210 -1.53 -12.23 -13.12
N ILE A 211 -1.81 -12.14 -11.81
CA ILE A 211 -3.01 -12.76 -11.21
C ILE A 211 -4.28 -12.17 -11.83
N ASN A 212 -4.34 -10.85 -11.99
CA ASN A 212 -5.46 -10.18 -12.62
C ASN A 212 -5.63 -10.60 -14.09
N PHE A 213 -4.54 -10.82 -14.84
CA PHE A 213 -4.61 -11.34 -16.20
C PHE A 213 -5.14 -12.79 -16.24
N VAL A 214 -4.60 -13.66 -15.39
CA VAL A 214 -5.03 -15.07 -15.29
C VAL A 214 -6.52 -15.16 -14.95
N HIS A 215 -7.05 -14.25 -14.13
CA HIS A 215 -8.48 -14.17 -13.85
C HIS A 215 -9.34 -14.07 -15.13
N PHE A 216 -9.00 -13.15 -16.04
CA PHE A 216 -9.72 -13.02 -17.31
C PHE A 216 -9.54 -14.25 -18.21
N VAL A 217 -8.35 -14.86 -18.21
CA VAL A 217 -8.11 -16.12 -18.94
C VAL A 217 -8.97 -17.25 -18.40
N VAL A 218 -9.11 -17.37 -17.08
CA VAL A 218 -9.94 -18.39 -16.42
C VAL A 218 -11.41 -18.21 -16.80
N TRP A 219 -11.93 -16.99 -16.77
CA TRP A 219 -13.28 -16.70 -17.26
C TRP A 219 -13.43 -17.02 -18.75
N PHE A 220 -12.46 -16.64 -19.57
CA PHE A 220 -12.48 -16.93 -21.00
C PHE A 220 -12.50 -18.43 -21.29
N VAL A 221 -11.68 -19.21 -20.60
CA VAL A 221 -11.65 -20.68 -20.72
C VAL A 221 -12.97 -21.30 -20.27
N ALA A 222 -13.56 -20.78 -19.19
CA ALA A 222 -14.87 -21.24 -18.70
C ALA A 222 -15.97 -21.03 -19.75
N PHE A 223 -16.05 -19.85 -20.37
CA PHE A 223 -17.05 -19.59 -21.41
C PHE A 223 -16.73 -20.30 -22.74
N TRP A 224 -15.48 -20.28 -23.17
CA TRP A 224 -15.09 -20.78 -24.48
C TRP A 224 -14.97 -22.30 -24.53
N LEU A 225 -14.09 -22.89 -23.72
CA LEU A 225 -13.78 -24.31 -23.83
C LEU A 225 -14.83 -25.17 -23.14
N ILE A 226 -15.31 -24.74 -21.97
CA ILE A 226 -16.23 -25.54 -21.17
C ILE A 226 -17.68 -25.35 -21.65
N LEU A 227 -18.13 -24.10 -21.76
CA LEU A 227 -19.50 -23.78 -22.18
C LEU A 227 -19.69 -23.72 -23.70
N GLN A 228 -18.62 -23.81 -24.50
CA GLN A 228 -18.64 -23.83 -25.98
C GLN A 228 -19.27 -22.60 -26.63
N PHE A 229 -19.19 -21.43 -25.99
CA PHE A 229 -19.52 -20.18 -26.65
C PHE A 229 -18.51 -19.87 -27.77
N SER A 230 -18.91 -19.10 -28.79
CA SER A 230 -17.98 -18.57 -29.78
C SER A 230 -16.88 -17.73 -29.12
N ARG A 231 -15.71 -17.62 -29.76
CA ARG A 231 -14.57 -16.86 -29.20
C ARG A 231 -14.93 -15.41 -28.88
N GLY A 232 -15.69 -14.75 -29.76
CA GLY A 232 -16.13 -13.36 -29.58
C GLY A 232 -17.06 -13.19 -28.38
N HIS A 233 -18.10 -14.02 -28.27
CA HIS A 233 -19.01 -13.98 -27.13
C HIS A 233 -18.30 -14.32 -25.81
N SER A 234 -17.39 -15.30 -25.85
CA SER A 234 -16.58 -15.69 -24.68
C SER A 234 -15.69 -14.55 -24.20
N ALA A 235 -15.06 -13.81 -25.11
CA ALA A 235 -14.22 -12.66 -24.75
C ALA A 235 -15.03 -11.54 -24.11
N ILE A 236 -16.20 -11.20 -24.68
CA ILE A 236 -17.09 -10.17 -24.14
C ILE A 236 -17.57 -10.58 -22.74
N MET A 237 -18.08 -11.81 -22.59
CA MET A 237 -18.55 -12.31 -21.30
C MET A 237 -17.42 -12.39 -20.27
N ALA A 238 -16.23 -12.85 -20.66
CA ALA A 238 -15.08 -12.90 -19.76
C ALA A 238 -14.67 -11.50 -19.28
N GLY A 239 -14.70 -10.50 -20.16
CA GLY A 239 -14.51 -9.10 -19.78
C GLY A 239 -15.57 -8.63 -18.78
N SER A 240 -16.86 -8.80 -19.09
CA SER A 240 -17.97 -8.36 -18.24
C SER A 240 -17.98 -9.04 -16.87
N PHE A 241 -17.96 -10.37 -16.82
CA PHE A 241 -17.97 -11.13 -15.57
C PHE A 241 -16.66 -10.98 -14.79
N GLY A 242 -15.52 -10.88 -15.49
CA GLY A 242 -14.24 -10.61 -14.87
C GLY A 242 -14.24 -9.28 -14.12
N LEU A 243 -14.75 -8.21 -14.74
CA LEU A 243 -14.90 -6.89 -14.13
C LEU A 243 -15.91 -6.87 -12.99
N ILE A 244 -17.09 -7.49 -13.15
CA ILE A 244 -18.09 -7.62 -12.08
C ILE A 244 -17.45 -8.30 -10.85
N THR A 245 -16.68 -9.36 -11.09
CA THR A 245 -16.00 -10.09 -10.01
C THR A 245 -14.97 -9.20 -9.32
N MET A 246 -14.19 -8.41 -10.08
CA MET A 246 -13.21 -7.48 -9.49
C MET A 246 -13.85 -6.33 -8.70
N LEU A 247 -14.96 -5.76 -9.20
CA LEU A 247 -15.55 -4.57 -8.60
C LEU A 247 -16.50 -4.88 -7.44
N LEU A 248 -17.18 -6.03 -7.48
CA LEU A 248 -18.24 -6.35 -6.51
C LEU A 248 -17.88 -7.56 -5.64
N VAL A 249 -17.38 -8.62 -6.24
CA VAL A 249 -17.21 -9.91 -5.55
C VAL A 249 -15.91 -9.94 -4.74
N LEU A 250 -14.79 -9.55 -5.32
CA LEU A 250 -13.49 -9.60 -4.65
C LEU A 250 -13.41 -8.68 -3.43
N PRO A 251 -13.87 -7.42 -3.45
CA PRO A 251 -13.89 -6.58 -2.25
C PRO A 251 -14.71 -7.20 -1.12
N LEU A 252 -15.84 -7.83 -1.45
CA LEU A 252 -16.68 -8.54 -0.49
C LEU A 252 -15.96 -9.78 0.09
N LEU A 253 -15.27 -10.55 -0.75
CA LEU A 253 -14.52 -11.73 -0.32
C LEU A 253 -13.26 -11.39 0.49
N PHE A 254 -12.62 -10.25 0.20
CA PHE A 254 -11.42 -9.79 0.90
C PHE A 254 -11.73 -9.06 2.20
N GLY A 255 -12.90 -8.43 2.33
CA GLY A 255 -13.33 -7.67 3.51
C GLY A 255 -13.06 -8.36 4.86
N PRO A 256 -13.45 -9.64 5.04
CA PRO A 256 -13.20 -10.37 6.30
C PRO A 256 -11.72 -10.50 6.68
N ASN A 257 -10.82 -10.55 5.70
CA ASN A 257 -9.37 -10.74 5.91
C ASN A 257 -8.63 -9.41 6.14
N ARG A 258 -9.23 -8.28 5.75
CA ARG A 258 -8.60 -6.95 5.76
C ARG A 258 -8.94 -6.11 7.00
N LYS A 259 -9.44 -6.73 8.06
CA LYS A 259 -9.71 -6.03 9.33
C LYS A 259 -8.45 -5.26 9.74
N PRO A 260 -8.57 -3.96 10.06
CA PRO A 260 -7.40 -3.19 10.49
C PRO A 260 -6.78 -3.90 11.68
N LYS A 261 -5.47 -4.16 11.62
CA LYS A 261 -4.74 -4.67 12.79
C LYS A 261 -5.02 -3.71 13.93
N THR A 262 -5.64 -4.20 15.00
CA THR A 262 -5.86 -3.41 16.20
C THR A 262 -4.49 -2.89 16.64
N PRO A 263 -4.34 -1.59 16.98
CA PRO A 263 -3.04 -1.01 17.35
C PRO A 263 -2.29 -1.77 18.46
N GLU A 264 -3.01 -2.57 19.25
CA GLU A 264 -2.50 -3.41 20.33
C GLU A 264 -1.66 -4.62 19.85
N GLU A 265 -1.79 -5.01 18.58
CA GLU A 265 -1.01 -6.09 17.95
C GLU A 265 0.24 -5.58 17.21
N ALA A 266 0.54 -4.27 17.29
CA ALA A 266 1.87 -3.80 16.96
C ALA A 266 2.87 -4.61 17.81
N PRO A 267 3.95 -5.15 17.22
CA PRO A 267 4.90 -5.96 17.98
C PRO A 267 5.26 -5.15 19.22
N LYS A 268 4.91 -5.67 20.41
CA LYS A 268 5.34 -5.09 21.68
C LYS A 268 6.83 -4.91 21.49
N VAL A 269 7.25 -3.65 21.28
CA VAL A 269 8.66 -3.29 21.19
C VAL A 269 9.23 -3.95 22.41
N ALA A 270 10.01 -5.01 22.22
CA ALA A 270 10.47 -5.85 23.31
C ALA A 270 11.05 -4.85 24.30
N THR A 271 10.35 -4.65 25.42
CA THR A 271 10.77 -3.71 26.43
C THR A 271 12.07 -4.33 26.88
N ARG A 272 13.18 -3.88 26.30
CA ARG A 272 14.51 -4.22 26.77
C ARG A 272 14.42 -3.78 28.21
N THR A 273 14.36 -4.76 29.11
CA THR A 273 14.62 -4.57 30.52
C THR A 273 15.91 -3.78 30.53
N ILE A 274 15.80 -2.48 30.79
CA ILE A 274 16.95 -1.63 31.02
C ILE A 274 17.55 -2.27 32.26
N LEU A 275 18.63 -3.05 32.07
CA LEU A 275 19.40 -3.56 33.18
C LEU A 275 19.79 -2.33 33.99
N GLU A 276 19.29 -2.25 35.21
CA GLU A 276 19.64 -1.20 36.15
C GLU A 276 21.17 -1.05 36.16
N PRO A 277 21.70 0.19 36.12
CA PRO A 277 23.12 0.39 36.28
C PRO A 277 23.52 -0.14 37.66
N THR A 278 24.24 -1.26 37.65
CA THR A 278 24.90 -1.80 38.84
C THR A 278 25.76 -0.68 39.44
N THR A 279 25.33 -0.17 40.58
CA THR A 279 26.07 0.82 41.35
C THR A 279 27.35 0.15 41.85
N CYS A 280 28.47 0.43 41.20
CA CYS A 280 29.78 0.12 41.76
C CYS A 280 29.96 0.99 43.02
N THR A 281 29.69 0.40 44.18
CA THR A 281 30.05 0.97 45.47
C THR A 281 31.56 0.84 45.63
N GLU A 282 32.27 1.93 45.38
CA GLU A 282 33.68 2.13 45.70
C GLU A 282 33.85 2.08 47.22
N ARG A 283 34.48 1.03 47.75
CA ARG A 283 34.94 0.98 49.15
C ARG A 283 36.35 1.54 49.21
N VAL A 284 36.49 2.63 49.95
CA VAL A 284 37.75 3.20 50.46
C VAL A 284 38.27 2.35 51.62
#